data_AF-A0A8X8Z9B4-F1
#
_entry.id   AF-A0A8X8Z9B4-F1
#
_cell.length_a   1.000
_cell.length_b   1.000
_cell.length_c   1.000
_cell.angle_alpha   90.00
_cell.angle_beta   90.00
_cell.angle_gamma   90.00
#
_symmetry.space_group_name_H-M   'P 1'
#
loop_
_entity.id
_entity.type
_entity.pdbx_description
1 polymer ?
#
loop_
_entity_poly.entity_id
_entity_poly.type
_entity_poly.pdbx_seq_one_letter_code
_entity_poly.pdbx_strand_id
1 'polypeptide(L)'
;MRNVAAMGSKGKAKVTYNGSQSVGASGGPSGVVKPERTRRSWSKREEEVMIMALHDIVTGGWKVDNGFRPGHSKMIYNVLKREIPNTELRVSPHINSKIATWKRDYHSLSNILNRSGIGFNSDGGHRIECNDDQWDKIVKVFYGEL
;
A
#
# COMPACT_ATOMS: atom_id res chain seq x y z
N MET A 1 21.89 -3.55 -57.35
CA MET A 1 21.91 -2.27 -56.59
C MET A 1 20.74 -2.32 -55.62
N ARG A 2 21.01 -2.53 -54.33
CA ARG A 2 21.00 -1.54 -53.21
C ARG A 2 19.59 -1.05 -52.81
N ASN A 3 19.28 -1.31 -51.54
CA ASN A 3 18.10 -0.97 -50.71
C ASN A 3 17.65 0.49 -50.76
N VAL A 4 16.37 0.79 -50.42
CA VAL A 4 15.97 1.62 -49.25
C VAL A 4 14.51 1.34 -48.81
N ALA A 5 14.20 1.70 -47.56
CA ALA A 5 13.12 1.30 -46.65
C ALA A 5 11.85 2.19 -46.60
N ALA A 6 10.80 1.72 -45.90
CA ALA A 6 10.02 2.44 -44.86
C ALA A 6 8.93 1.51 -44.26
N MET A 7 9.09 1.03 -43.01
CA MET A 7 8.44 1.52 -41.78
C MET A 7 6.92 1.31 -41.68
N GLY A 8 6.51 0.22 -41.03
CA GLY A 8 5.20 0.07 -40.40
C GLY A 8 5.33 0.21 -38.88
N SER A 9 5.00 1.38 -38.33
CA SER A 9 4.96 1.60 -36.89
C SER A 9 3.63 1.04 -36.33
N LYS A 10 3.70 -0.09 -35.62
CA LYS A 10 2.56 -0.57 -34.81
C LYS A 10 2.52 0.25 -33.52
N GLY A 11 1.52 1.12 -33.40
CA GLY A 11 1.23 1.87 -32.18
C GLY A 11 1.08 0.92 -31.00
N LYS A 12 1.89 1.11 -29.95
CA LYS A 12 1.76 0.37 -28.70
C LYS A 12 0.59 0.95 -27.89
N ALA A 13 -0.40 0.10 -27.63
CA ALA A 13 -1.49 0.41 -26.72
C ALA A 13 -0.93 0.69 -25.31
N LYS A 14 -1.24 1.87 -24.78
CA LYS A 14 -0.92 2.29 -23.42
C LYS A 14 -1.92 1.63 -22.47
N VAL A 15 -1.62 0.43 -21.97
CA VAL A 15 -2.43 -0.21 -20.93
C VAL A 15 -2.19 0.55 -19.62
N THR A 16 -3.19 1.33 -19.23
CA THR A 16 -3.21 2.00 -17.93
C THR A 16 -4.05 1.13 -17.01
N TYR A 17 -3.43 0.50 -16.02
CA TYR A 17 -4.15 -0.27 -15.00
C TYR A 17 -4.83 0.72 -14.05
N ASN A 18 -6.13 0.97 -14.29
CA ASN A 18 -6.98 1.65 -13.33
C ASN A 18 -7.42 0.63 -12.29
N GLY A 19 -7.15 0.93 -11.01
CA GLY A 19 -7.58 0.13 -9.88
C GLY A 19 -9.08 -0.17 -9.94
N SER A 20 -9.43 -1.38 -9.52
CA SER A 20 -10.75 -2.00 -9.51
C SER A 20 -11.90 -1.04 -9.19
N GLN A 21 -12.62 -0.62 -10.24
CA GLN A 21 -13.99 -0.14 -10.12
C GLN A 21 -14.91 -1.36 -10.20
N SER A 22 -15.70 -1.54 -9.14
CA SER A 22 -16.79 -2.51 -9.09
C SER A 22 -17.86 -2.14 -10.12
N VAL A 23 -17.90 -2.87 -11.22
CA VAL A 23 -18.98 -2.82 -12.21
C VAL A 23 -20.22 -3.52 -11.64
N GLY A 24 -21.21 -2.73 -11.25
CA GLY A 24 -22.52 -3.22 -10.82
C GLY A 24 -23.37 -3.61 -12.03
N ALA A 25 -23.70 -4.89 -12.16
CA ALA A 25 -24.71 -5.39 -13.08
C ALA A 25 -26.12 -5.21 -12.48
N SER A 26 -27.04 -4.70 -13.29
CA SER A 26 -28.44 -4.45 -12.95
C SER A 26 -29.30 -5.72 -12.95
N GLY A 27 -30.18 -5.85 -11.93
CA GLY A 27 -31.50 -6.50 -12.05
C GLY A 27 -31.77 -7.71 -11.15
N GLY A 28 -32.61 -7.55 -10.12
CA GLY A 28 -33.26 -8.65 -9.36
C GLY A 28 -33.82 -8.19 -7.99
N PRO A 29 -35.02 -8.65 -7.52
CA PRO A 29 -35.87 -7.88 -6.61
C PRO A 29 -35.58 -8.07 -5.11
N SER A 30 -35.80 -6.97 -4.37
CA SER A 30 -36.03 -6.83 -2.92
C SER A 30 -35.47 -7.93 -2.01
N GLY A 31 -34.18 -7.81 -1.68
CA GLY A 31 -33.61 -8.33 -0.46
C GLY A 31 -33.15 -7.15 0.39
N VAL A 32 -33.56 -7.12 1.67
CA VAL A 32 -33.14 -6.14 2.69
C VAL A 32 -31.69 -5.72 2.46
N VAL A 33 -31.49 -4.45 2.07
CA VAL A 33 -30.15 -3.87 1.94
C VAL A 33 -29.54 -3.90 3.33
N LYS A 34 -28.69 -4.90 3.60
CA LYS A 34 -27.77 -4.82 4.74
C LYS A 34 -27.09 -3.46 4.60
N PRO A 35 -27.15 -2.56 5.60
CA PRO A 35 -26.48 -1.29 5.48
C PRO A 35 -25.04 -1.62 5.13
N GLU A 36 -24.61 -1.18 3.95
CA GLU A 36 -23.24 -1.33 3.51
C GLU A 36 -22.43 -0.66 4.62
N ARG A 37 -21.84 -1.47 5.49
CA ARG A 37 -20.97 -1.00 6.56
C ARG A 37 -19.84 -0.33 5.81
N THR A 38 -19.95 0.98 5.62
CA THR A 38 -18.96 1.79 4.94
C THR A 38 -17.73 1.64 5.81
N ARG A 39 -16.83 0.75 5.39
CA ARG A 39 -15.68 0.36 6.18
C ARG A 39 -14.84 1.62 6.28
N ARG A 40 -14.76 2.21 7.47
CA ARG A 40 -14.07 3.48 7.71
C ARG A 40 -12.68 3.44 7.08
N SER A 41 -12.39 4.39 6.20
CA SER A 41 -11.05 4.59 5.64
C SER A 41 -10.19 5.43 6.59
N TRP A 42 -8.88 5.32 6.44
CA TRP A 42 -7.94 6.25 7.06
C TRP A 42 -7.81 7.48 6.17
N SER A 43 -7.89 8.67 6.76
CA SER A 43 -7.58 9.92 6.08
C SER A 43 -6.08 10.16 6.01
N LYS A 44 -5.63 10.96 5.05
CA LYS A 44 -4.21 11.34 4.91
C LYS A 44 -3.64 11.92 6.22
N ARG A 45 -4.41 12.78 6.90
CA ARG A 45 -4.00 13.38 8.18
C ARG A 45 -3.84 12.33 9.29
N GLU A 46 -4.75 11.35 9.38
CA GLU A 46 -4.61 10.25 10.35
C GLU A 46 -3.36 9.41 10.06
N GLU A 47 -3.05 9.15 8.78
CA GLU A 47 -1.84 8.43 8.38
C GLU A 47 -0.56 9.22 8.70
N GLU A 48 -0.52 10.52 8.39
CA GLU A 48 0.61 11.40 8.72
C GLU A 48 0.90 11.42 10.22
N VAL A 49 -0.13 11.61 11.04
CA VAL A 49 0.01 11.58 12.51
C VAL A 49 0.46 10.21 13.01
N MET A 50 -0.04 9.12 12.40
CA MET A 50 0.38 7.77 12.76
C MET A 50 1.85 7.51 12.41
N ILE A 51 2.33 8.00 11.26
CA ILE A 51 3.74 7.92 10.86
C ILE A 51 4.61 8.69 11.87
N MET A 52 4.20 9.92 12.22
CA MET A 52 4.89 10.72 13.24
C MET A 52 4.94 9.99 14.59
N ALA A 53 3.82 9.43 15.05
CA ALA A 53 3.77 8.67 16.30
C ALA A 53 4.69 7.44 16.28
N LEU A 54 4.72 6.71 15.15
CA LEU A 54 5.61 5.56 14.97
C LEU A 54 7.09 5.97 14.99
N HIS A 55 7.43 7.07 14.33
CA HIS A 55 8.78 7.63 14.35
C HIS A 55 9.21 7.97 15.79
N ASP A 56 8.37 8.70 16.53
CA ASP A 56 8.68 9.15 17.90
C ASP A 56 8.87 7.99 18.88
N ILE A 57 8.07 6.93 18.78
CA ILE A 57 8.27 5.77 19.66
C ILE A 57 9.54 4.99 19.30
N VAL A 58 9.92 4.94 18.02
CA VAL A 58 11.17 4.28 17.58
C VAL A 58 12.38 5.07 18.09
N THR A 59 12.39 6.39 17.89
CA THR A 59 13.48 7.27 18.39
C THR A 59 13.52 7.30 19.91
N GLY A 60 12.38 7.15 20.57
CA GLY A 60 12.25 7.02 22.02
C GLY A 60 12.58 5.64 22.61
N GLY A 61 13.13 4.71 21.83
CA GLY A 61 13.61 3.41 22.37
C GLY A 61 12.51 2.39 22.70
N TRP A 62 11.32 2.53 22.13
CA TRP A 62 10.22 1.56 22.32
C TRP A 62 10.36 0.30 21.45
N LYS A 63 11.34 0.28 20.55
CA LYS A 63 11.73 -0.92 19.80
C LYS A 63 12.68 -1.76 20.65
N VAL A 64 12.39 -3.04 20.75
CA VAL A 64 13.24 -4.12 21.29
C VAL A 64 13.58 -5.08 20.15
N ASP A 65 14.50 -6.03 20.36
CA ASP A 65 14.99 -6.92 19.29
C ASP A 65 13.87 -7.64 18.53
N ASN A 66 12.85 -8.09 19.26
CA ASN A 66 11.72 -8.85 18.69
C ASN A 66 10.50 -7.98 18.30
N GLY A 67 10.61 -6.65 18.32
CA GLY A 67 9.52 -5.75 17.91
C GLY A 67 9.29 -4.58 18.84
N PHE A 68 8.04 -4.16 19.03
CA PHE A 68 7.71 -3.07 19.94
C PHE A 68 7.37 -3.59 21.32
N ARG A 69 7.69 -2.80 22.36
CA ARG A 69 7.27 -3.09 23.74
C ARG A 69 5.74 -3.20 23.84
N PRO A 70 5.22 -4.01 24.79
CA PRO A 70 3.80 -4.03 25.09
C PRO A 70 3.26 -2.62 25.37
N GLY A 71 2.09 -2.29 24.83
CA GLY A 71 1.47 -0.97 24.99
C GLY A 71 1.81 0.07 23.92
N HIS A 72 2.70 -0.21 22.95
CA HIS A 72 3.02 0.73 21.87
C HIS A 72 1.78 1.22 21.10
N SER A 73 0.80 0.36 20.81
CA SER A 73 -0.45 0.80 20.14
C SER A 73 -1.24 1.82 20.96
N LYS A 74 -1.17 1.78 22.29
CA LYS A 74 -1.79 2.77 23.18
C LYS A 74 -1.03 4.09 23.14
N MET A 75 0.30 4.06 23.05
CA MET A 75 1.12 5.26 22.86
C MET A 75 0.78 5.95 21.54
N ILE A 76 0.69 5.19 20.44
CA ILE A 76 0.28 5.70 19.13
C ILE A 76 -1.12 6.32 19.20
N TYR A 77 -2.07 5.64 19.87
CA TYR A 77 -3.40 6.16 20.09
C TYR A 77 -3.40 7.49 20.84
N ASN A 78 -2.59 7.63 21.90
CA ASN A 78 -2.52 8.86 22.67
C ASN A 78 -2.04 10.05 21.81
N VAL A 79 -1.06 9.81 20.92
CA VAL A 79 -0.62 10.83 19.96
C VAL A 79 -1.75 11.16 18.97
N LEU A 80 -2.41 10.16 18.40
CA LEU A 80 -3.56 10.38 17.51
C LEU A 80 -4.68 11.19 18.19
N LYS A 81 -5.00 10.89 19.45
CA LYS A 81 -6.02 11.62 20.21
C LYS A 81 -5.59 13.04 20.55
N ARG A 82 -4.29 13.29 20.76
CA ARG A 82 -3.74 14.64 20.99
C ARG A 82 -3.80 15.49 19.72
N GLU A 83 -3.35 14.96 18.59
CA GLU A 83 -3.27 15.69 17.32
C GLU A 83 -4.63 15.77 16.59
N ILE A 84 -5.53 14.82 16.86
CA ILE A 84 -6.86 14.71 16.28
C ILE A 84 -7.86 14.43 17.42
N PRO A 85 -8.29 15.46 18.18
CA PRO A 85 -9.14 15.28 19.37
C PRO A 85 -10.45 14.53 19.11
N ASN A 86 -11.03 14.70 17.92
CA ASN A 86 -12.27 14.02 17.52
C ASN A 86 -12.02 12.73 16.73
N THR A 87 -10.84 12.12 16.89
CA THR A 87 -10.57 10.84 16.24
C THR A 87 -11.49 9.75 16.79
N GLU A 88 -12.16 9.09 15.85
CA GLU A 88 -12.97 7.89 16.07
C GLU A 88 -12.13 6.60 15.93
N LEU A 89 -10.80 6.73 15.80
CA LEU A 89 -9.88 5.59 15.77
C LEU A 89 -9.78 4.93 17.15
N ARG A 90 -9.49 3.63 17.15
CA ARG A 90 -9.36 2.82 18.36
C ARG A 90 -8.10 1.97 18.25
N VAL A 91 -7.48 1.66 19.39
CA VAL A 91 -6.32 0.75 19.46
C VAL A 91 -6.65 -0.57 18.74
N SER A 92 -7.75 -1.20 19.13
CA SER A 92 -8.37 -2.30 18.40
C SER A 92 -9.76 -1.88 17.91
N PRO A 93 -10.14 -2.13 16.64
CA PRO A 93 -9.36 -2.87 15.64
C PRO A 93 -8.43 -1.98 14.79
N HIS A 94 -8.59 -0.66 14.82
CA HIS A 94 -8.08 0.23 13.76
C HIS A 94 -6.55 0.33 13.73
N ILE A 95 -5.91 0.71 14.84
CA ILE A 95 -4.46 0.93 14.88
C ILE A 95 -3.72 -0.39 14.67
N ASN A 96 -4.13 -1.45 15.37
CA ASN A 96 -3.52 -2.77 15.22
C ASN A 96 -3.61 -3.28 13.78
N SER A 97 -4.78 -3.14 13.13
CA SER A 97 -4.94 -3.52 11.72
C SER A 97 -4.03 -2.69 10.81
N LYS A 98 -3.91 -1.38 11.04
CA LYS A 98 -3.11 -0.49 10.19
C LYS A 98 -1.62 -0.81 10.31
N ILE A 99 -1.12 -1.07 11.51
CA ILE A 99 0.26 -1.53 11.74
C ILE A 99 0.52 -2.85 11.01
N ALA A 100 -0.40 -3.81 11.12
CA ALA A 100 -0.24 -5.10 10.45
C ALA A 100 -0.19 -4.97 8.92
N THR A 101 -1.07 -4.13 8.34
CA THR A 101 -1.06 -3.82 6.91
C THR A 101 0.26 -3.16 6.49
N TRP A 102 0.67 -2.08 7.15
CA TRP A 102 1.91 -1.37 6.79
C TRP A 102 3.15 -2.22 6.93
N LYS A 103 3.21 -3.11 7.93
CA LYS A 103 4.31 -4.08 8.05
C LYS A 103 4.38 -5.03 6.85
N ARG A 104 3.23 -5.54 6.40
CA ARG A 104 3.16 -6.42 5.23
C ARG A 104 3.56 -5.69 3.96
N ASP A 105 3.04 -4.48 3.76
CA ASP A 105 3.34 -3.65 2.59
C ASP A 105 4.83 -3.30 2.55
N TYR A 106 5.41 -2.90 3.70
CA TYR A 106 6.84 -2.64 3.82
C TYR A 106 7.68 -3.88 3.51
N HIS A 107 7.30 -5.06 4.02
CA HIS A 107 8.02 -6.29 3.74
C HIS A 107 7.99 -6.64 2.25
N SER A 108 6.82 -6.52 1.61
CA SER A 108 6.67 -6.70 0.16
C SER A 108 7.57 -5.74 -0.62
N LEU A 109 7.55 -4.45 -0.27
CA LEU A 109 8.40 -3.43 -0.92
C LEU A 109 9.89 -3.70 -0.70
N SER A 110 10.29 -4.06 0.52
CA SER A 110 11.69 -4.39 0.83
C SER A 110 12.17 -5.59 0.02
N ASN A 111 11.36 -6.64 -0.12
CA ASN A 111 11.70 -7.81 -0.92
C ASN A 111 11.86 -7.47 -2.41
N ILE A 112 11.04 -6.56 -2.94
CA ILE A 112 11.16 -6.08 -4.32
C ILE A 112 12.46 -5.25 -4.48
N LEU A 113 12.68 -4.29 -3.59
CA LEU A 113 13.80 -3.34 -3.66
C LEU A 113 15.16 -3.97 -3.36
N ASN A 114 15.21 -5.10 -2.67
CA ASN A 114 16.45 -5.86 -2.45
C ASN A 114 17.00 -6.53 -3.72
N ARG A 115 16.31 -6.42 -4.85
CA ARG A 115 16.76 -6.95 -6.15
C ARG A 115 17.64 -5.93 -6.88
N SER A 116 18.77 -6.41 -7.41
CA SER A 116 19.68 -5.56 -8.18
C SER A 116 18.99 -4.89 -9.37
N GLY A 117 19.22 -3.59 -9.53
CA GLY A 117 18.68 -2.78 -10.62
C GLY A 117 17.19 -2.48 -10.52
N ILE A 118 16.58 -2.64 -9.33
CA ILE A 118 15.20 -2.22 -9.05
C ILE A 118 15.24 -1.07 -8.06
N GLY A 119 14.47 -0.01 -8.35
CA GLY A 119 14.41 1.18 -7.53
C GLY A 119 13.14 1.96 -7.74
N PHE A 120 13.01 3.06 -7.01
CA PHE A 120 11.98 4.05 -7.30
C PHE A 120 12.36 4.87 -8.52
N ASN A 121 11.36 5.18 -9.35
CA ASN A 121 11.52 6.10 -10.47
C ASN A 121 11.85 7.52 -9.97
N SER A 122 12.59 8.27 -10.78
CA SER A 122 13.04 9.63 -10.46
C SER A 122 12.01 10.72 -10.81
N ASP A 123 10.88 10.36 -11.43
CA ASP A 123 9.86 11.31 -11.92
C ASP A 123 8.92 11.86 -10.83
N GLY A 124 9.14 11.50 -9.56
CA GLY A 124 8.30 11.89 -8.43
C GLY A 124 6.97 11.13 -8.33
N GLY A 125 6.73 10.17 -9.21
CA GLY A 125 5.54 9.31 -9.24
C GLY A 125 5.55 8.17 -8.22
N HIS A 126 6.67 7.96 -7.51
CA HIS A 126 6.84 6.94 -6.47
C HIS A 126 6.49 5.52 -6.98
N ARG A 127 6.88 5.20 -8.22
CA ARG A 127 6.64 3.89 -8.83
C ARG A 127 7.92 3.07 -8.80
N ILE A 128 7.77 1.75 -8.77
CA ILE A 128 8.89 0.82 -8.92
C ILE A 128 9.23 0.72 -10.40
N GLU A 129 10.48 0.99 -10.75
CA GLU A 129 11.02 0.81 -12.09
C GLU A 129 11.70 -0.56 -12.20
N CYS A 130 11.26 -1.35 -13.17
CA CYS A 130 11.82 -2.66 -13.48
C CYS A 130 11.53 -3.05 -14.94
N ASN A 131 12.37 -3.91 -15.51
CA ASN A 131 12.16 -4.51 -16.83
C ASN A 131 11.32 -5.80 -16.76
N ASP A 132 10.94 -6.35 -17.91
CA ASP A 132 10.06 -7.52 -18.01
C ASP A 132 10.63 -8.75 -17.25
N ASP A 133 11.93 -9.01 -17.33
CA ASP A 133 12.57 -10.12 -16.61
C ASP A 133 12.54 -9.94 -15.09
N GLN A 134 12.68 -8.70 -14.62
CA GLN A 134 12.57 -8.35 -13.21
C GLN A 134 11.11 -8.45 -12.74
N TRP A 135 10.15 -8.01 -13.56
CA TRP A 135 8.73 -8.13 -13.30
C TRP A 135 8.29 -9.58 -13.17
N ASP A 136 8.74 -10.48 -14.05
CA ASP A 136 8.45 -11.91 -13.97
C ASP A 136 8.94 -12.53 -12.65
N LYS A 137 10.12 -12.10 -12.16
CA LYS A 137 10.66 -12.55 -10.88
C LYS A 137 9.89 -11.99 -9.69
N ILE A 138 9.37 -10.77 -9.80
CA ILE A 138 8.51 -10.14 -8.80
C ILE A 138 7.18 -10.90 -8.71
N VAL A 139 6.49 -11.06 -9.83
CA VAL A 139 5.19 -11.75 -9.91
C VAL A 139 5.29 -13.18 -9.41
N LYS A 140 6.33 -13.93 -9.78
CA LYS A 140 6.56 -15.29 -9.26
C LYS A 140 6.68 -15.35 -7.74
N VAL A 141 7.24 -14.32 -7.09
CA VAL A 141 7.30 -14.27 -5.62
C VAL A 141 5.94 -13.94 -4.99
N PHE A 142 5.07 -13.22 -5.68
CA PHE A 142 3.73 -12.89 -5.17
C PHE A 142 2.69 -13.98 -5.40
N TYR A 143 2.89 -14.86 -6.38
CA TYR A 143 1.93 -15.91 -6.75
C TYR A 143 2.48 -17.35 -6.68
N GLY A 144 3.76 -17.53 -6.34
CA GLY A 144 4.47 -18.81 -6.41
C GLY A 144 4.62 -19.59 -5.09
N GLU A 145 3.98 -19.16 -4.00
CA GLU A 145 3.87 -19.93 -2.75
C GLU A 145 2.40 -20.19 -2.39
N LEU A 146 1.72 -20.98 -3.24
CA LEU A 146 0.52 -21.74 -2.89
C LEU A 146 0.77 -23.22 -3.19
#